data_AF-A0A5B7EJ28-F1
#
_entry.id   AF-A0A5B7EJ28-F1
#
_cell.length_a   1.000
_cell.length_b   1.000
_cell.length_c   1.000
_cell.angle_alpha   90.00
_cell.angle_beta   90.00
_cell.angle_gamma   90.00
#
_symmetry.space_group_name_H-M   'P 1'
#
loop_
_entity.id
_entity.type
_entity.pdbx_description
1 polymer ?
#
loop_
_entity_poly.entity_id
_entity_poly.type
_entity_poly.pdbx_seq_one_letter_code
_entity_poly.pdbx_strand_id
1 'polypeptide(L)'
;MLGSQQYIEEWATYSDVLKNSGVLNKTTWLDIRGNHDNFNVPSLSSEENLYQQYSVQGPHHSRSYSYTLKQGGQSVTFIAVDACLLPGPRRPFNFIGMVTSSEMRLLEEFERSSRKSNYTIWFGHYPTSCILSPEPGIRRIMGRGLAYLCGHLHTLAGLVPNMYTRQHTGSLELELGDWKDSRL
;
A
#
# COMPACT_ATOMS: atom_id res chain seq x y z
N MET A 1 14.18 15.92 16.70
CA MET A 1 14.15 15.15 15.44
C MET A 1 12.85 15.47 14.73
N LEU A 2 12.89 16.32 13.71
CA LEU A 2 11.76 16.57 12.83
C LEU A 2 11.54 15.31 11.96
N GLY A 3 10.30 14.79 11.90
CA GLY A 3 9.91 13.83 10.84
C GLY A 3 9.85 12.33 11.20
N SER A 4 9.47 11.95 12.42
CA SER A 4 9.15 10.54 12.75
C SER A 4 7.97 10.43 13.71
N GLN A 5 6.91 11.19 13.43
CA GLN A 5 5.61 11.11 14.09
C GLN A 5 4.52 11.36 13.07
N GLN A 6 3.31 10.88 13.36
CA GLN A 6 2.12 11.27 12.62
C GLN A 6 1.57 12.58 13.19
N TYR A 7 0.87 13.35 12.36
CA TYR A 7 0.20 14.59 12.78
C TYR A 7 -1.30 14.44 12.54
N ILE A 8 -2.10 14.65 13.59
CA ILE A 8 -3.56 14.54 13.51
C ILE A 8 -4.11 15.56 12.52
N GLU A 9 -3.49 16.74 12.41
CA GLU A 9 -3.87 17.80 11.50
C GLU A 9 -3.73 17.39 10.03
N GLU A 10 -2.69 16.61 9.69
CA GLU A 10 -2.50 16.08 8.33
C GLU A 10 -3.58 15.05 7.98
N TRP A 11 -3.88 14.14 8.91
CA TRP A 11 -4.94 13.13 8.74
C TRP A 11 -6.35 13.73 8.70
N ALA A 12 -6.62 14.72 9.55
CA ALA A 12 -7.87 15.48 9.52
C ALA A 12 -8.03 16.20 8.18
N THR A 13 -6.98 16.87 7.70
CA THR A 13 -6.97 17.54 6.39
C THR A 13 -7.23 16.54 5.26
N TYR A 14 -6.57 15.38 5.27
CA TYR A 14 -6.80 14.31 4.30
C TYR A 14 -8.27 13.87 4.28
N SER A 15 -8.83 13.54 5.44
CA SER A 15 -10.22 13.08 5.57
C SER A 15 -11.22 14.15 5.13
N ASP A 16 -10.99 15.41 5.51
CA ASP A 16 -11.85 16.53 5.19
C ASP A 16 -11.83 16.86 3.69
N VAL A 17 -10.66 16.80 3.04
CA VAL A 17 -10.55 17.01 1.58
C VAL A 17 -11.36 15.95 0.82
N LEU A 18 -11.28 14.68 1.23
CA LEU A 18 -12.05 13.60 0.58
C LEU A 18 -13.56 13.78 0.77
N LYS A 19 -14.01 14.15 1.98
CA LYS A 19 -15.42 14.39 2.28
C LYS A 19 -15.96 15.63 1.56
N ASN A 20 -15.27 16.76 1.69
CA ASN A 20 -15.74 18.06 1.20
C ASN A 20 -15.67 18.17 -0.33
N SER A 21 -14.73 17.47 -0.98
CA SER A 21 -14.69 17.41 -2.46
C SER A 21 -15.82 16.56 -3.06
N GLY A 22 -16.45 15.70 -2.26
CA GLY A 22 -17.46 14.74 -2.72
C GLY A 22 -16.90 13.64 -3.62
N VAL A 23 -15.57 13.47 -3.70
CA VAL A 23 -14.93 12.45 -4.57
C VAL A 23 -15.38 11.03 -4.22
N LEU A 24 -15.64 10.76 -2.94
CA LEU A 24 -16.08 9.45 -2.46
C LEU A 24 -17.47 9.05 -3.00
N ASN A 25 -18.28 10.00 -3.47
CA ASN A 25 -19.57 9.71 -4.12
C ASN A 25 -19.42 9.31 -5.59
N LYS A 26 -18.24 9.53 -6.19
CA LYS A 26 -17.98 9.33 -7.62
C LYS A 26 -16.93 8.25 -7.90
N THR A 27 -16.05 8.01 -6.94
CA THR A 27 -14.87 7.16 -7.13
C THR A 27 -14.66 6.28 -5.91
N THR A 28 -14.50 4.98 -6.15
CA THR A 28 -14.02 4.06 -5.12
C THR A 28 -12.60 4.43 -4.72
N TRP A 29 -12.41 4.79 -3.47
CA TRP A 29 -11.11 5.20 -2.94
C TRP A 29 -10.46 4.05 -2.17
N LEU A 30 -9.36 3.52 -2.69
CA LEU A 30 -8.59 2.43 -2.08
C LEU A 30 -7.27 2.99 -1.58
N ASP A 31 -7.15 3.18 -0.27
CA ASP A 31 -5.91 3.61 0.39
C ASP A 31 -5.30 2.48 1.23
N ILE A 32 -3.99 2.58 1.45
CA ILE A 32 -3.24 1.72 2.36
C ILE A 32 -2.11 2.55 2.94
N ARG A 33 -1.78 2.29 4.20
CA ARG A 33 -0.75 3.03 4.92
C ARG A 33 0.67 2.80 4.38
N GLY A 34 1.48 3.83 4.47
CA GLY A 34 2.93 3.80 4.25
C GLY A 34 3.74 3.86 5.55
N ASN A 35 5.06 3.91 5.39
CA ASN A 35 6.00 3.88 6.51
C ASN A 35 5.98 5.13 7.40
N HIS A 36 5.36 6.22 6.93
CA HIS A 36 5.17 7.44 7.71
C HIS A 36 3.88 7.40 8.56
N ASP A 37 2.95 6.51 8.20
CA ASP A 37 1.61 6.39 8.79
C ASP A 37 1.56 5.40 9.96
N ASN A 38 2.69 4.78 10.32
CA ASN A 38 2.81 3.87 11.45
C ASN A 38 3.84 4.33 12.49
N PHE A 39 4.38 5.54 12.38
CA PHE A 39 5.35 6.06 13.33
C PHE A 39 4.78 6.15 14.75
N ASN A 40 5.48 5.50 15.69
CA ASN A 40 5.08 5.39 17.10
C ASN A 40 3.67 4.80 17.31
N VAL A 41 3.13 4.04 16.35
CA VAL A 41 1.89 3.27 16.55
C VAL A 41 2.27 1.98 17.28
N PRO A 42 1.87 1.79 18.56
CA PRO A 42 2.31 0.64 19.33
C PRO A 42 1.57 -0.65 18.93
N SER A 43 0.34 -0.54 18.41
CA SER A 43 -0.45 -1.67 17.95
C SER A 43 -1.52 -1.23 16.93
N LEU A 44 -2.12 -2.21 16.25
CA LEU A 44 -3.21 -1.95 15.30
C LEU A 44 -4.48 -1.41 15.95
N SER A 45 -4.71 -1.70 17.23
CA SER A 45 -5.88 -1.27 17.98
C SER A 45 -5.66 0.04 18.74
N SER A 46 -4.49 0.66 18.58
CA SER A 46 -4.13 1.88 19.28
C SER A 46 -4.89 3.08 18.74
N GLU A 47 -5.24 4.03 19.60
CA GLU A 47 -5.86 5.30 19.18
C GLU A 47 -4.91 6.15 18.32
N GLU A 48 -3.60 5.91 18.45
CA GLU A 48 -2.54 6.51 17.63
C GLU A 48 -2.48 5.93 16.21
N ASN A 49 -3.24 4.88 15.91
CA ASN A 49 -3.38 4.36 14.55
C ASN A 49 -4.32 5.27 13.73
N LEU A 50 -3.84 6.45 13.36
CA LEU A 50 -4.64 7.46 12.66
C LEU A 50 -5.12 6.98 11.29
N TYR A 51 -4.38 6.08 10.62
CA TYR A 51 -4.86 5.39 9.42
C TYR A 51 -6.21 4.70 9.69
N GLN A 52 -6.37 3.99 10.81
CA GLN A 52 -7.62 3.32 11.14
C GLN A 52 -8.78 4.30 11.33
N GLN A 53 -8.51 5.54 11.76
CA GLN A 53 -9.53 6.53 12.10
C GLN A 53 -9.89 7.45 10.93
N TYR A 54 -8.91 7.87 10.13
CA TYR A 54 -9.06 8.95 9.15
C TYR A 54 -9.01 8.49 7.69
N SER A 55 -8.45 7.31 7.41
CA SER A 55 -8.41 6.76 6.05
C SER A 55 -9.77 6.21 5.61
N VAL A 56 -9.91 5.95 4.31
CA VAL A 56 -11.16 5.38 3.77
C VAL A 56 -11.27 3.89 4.10
N GLN A 57 -10.18 3.15 3.98
CA GLN A 57 -10.19 1.69 4.10
C GLN A 57 -9.82 1.21 5.50
N GLY A 58 -9.04 2.00 6.26
CA GLY A 58 -8.58 1.66 7.61
C GLY A 58 -9.66 1.26 8.62
N PRO A 59 -10.83 1.93 8.68
CA PRO A 59 -11.92 1.53 9.57
C PRO A 59 -12.43 0.10 9.33
N HIS A 60 -12.29 -0.41 8.10
CA HIS A 60 -12.74 -1.74 7.69
C HIS A 60 -11.59 -2.75 7.59
N HIS A 61 -10.37 -2.25 7.40
CA HIS A 61 -9.18 -3.04 7.07
C HIS A 61 -7.96 -2.51 7.83
N SER A 62 -7.58 -3.21 8.91
CA SER A 62 -6.44 -2.83 9.75
C SER A 62 -5.07 -3.12 9.10
N ARG A 63 -5.02 -3.99 8.09
CA ARG A 63 -3.83 -4.42 7.33
C ARG A 63 -4.24 -4.60 5.85
N SER A 64 -3.45 -5.40 5.12
CA SER A 64 -3.75 -5.87 3.77
C SER A 64 -5.20 -6.30 3.58
N TYR A 65 -5.79 -5.94 2.44
CA TYR A 65 -7.15 -6.28 2.07
C TYR A 65 -7.26 -6.53 0.57
N SER A 66 -8.42 -7.01 0.13
CA SER A 66 -8.72 -7.16 -1.30
C SER A 66 -10.08 -6.57 -1.64
N TYR A 67 -10.18 -5.98 -2.82
CA TYR A 67 -11.39 -5.38 -3.34
C TYR A 67 -11.61 -5.85 -4.78
N THR A 68 -12.82 -6.30 -5.13
CA THR A 68 -13.11 -6.72 -6.50
C THR A 68 -14.14 -5.79 -7.14
N LEU A 69 -13.71 -5.08 -8.18
CA LEU A 69 -14.58 -4.31 -9.05
C LEU A 69 -15.16 -5.21 -10.12
N LYS A 70 -16.48 -5.17 -10.33
CA LYS A 70 -17.16 -5.84 -11.45
C LYS A 70 -17.91 -4.80 -12.27
N GLN A 71 -17.55 -4.67 -13.54
CA GLN A 71 -18.19 -3.71 -14.44
C GLN A 71 -18.18 -4.22 -15.88
N GLY A 72 -19.31 -4.15 -16.57
CA GLY A 72 -19.41 -4.51 -18.00
C GLY A 72 -19.00 -5.95 -18.32
N GLY A 73 -19.27 -6.91 -17.43
CA GLY A 73 -18.85 -8.31 -17.59
C GLY A 73 -17.36 -8.56 -17.34
N GLN A 74 -16.58 -7.52 -17.06
CA GLN A 74 -15.19 -7.62 -16.63
C GLN A 74 -15.09 -7.51 -15.11
N SER A 75 -14.04 -8.08 -14.55
CA SER A 75 -13.74 -8.00 -13.14
C SER A 75 -12.25 -7.81 -12.88
N VAL A 76 -11.94 -6.90 -11.97
CA VAL A 76 -10.58 -6.59 -11.54
C VAL A 76 -10.53 -6.71 -10.03
N THR A 77 -9.63 -7.54 -9.52
CA THR A 77 -9.32 -7.59 -8.08
C THR A 77 -8.10 -6.72 -7.79
N PHE A 78 -8.25 -5.79 -6.86
CA PHE A 78 -7.18 -5.02 -6.27
C PHE A 78 -6.77 -5.66 -4.95
N ILE A 79 -5.48 -5.92 -4.76
CA ILE A 79 -4.93 -6.46 -3.51
C ILE A 79 -3.99 -5.42 -2.91
N ALA A 80 -4.38 -4.89 -1.75
CA ALA A 80 -3.61 -3.94 -0.98
C ALA A 80 -2.62 -4.69 -0.09
N VAL A 81 -1.33 -4.30 -0.15
CA VAL A 81 -0.25 -4.91 0.63
C VAL A 81 0.23 -3.92 1.68
N ASP A 82 -0.02 -4.27 2.93
CA ASP A 82 0.56 -3.58 4.07
C ASP A 82 1.82 -4.30 4.54
N ALA A 83 2.98 -3.71 4.26
CA ALA A 83 4.29 -4.18 4.74
C ALA A 83 4.82 -3.31 5.90
N CYS A 84 4.00 -2.45 6.49
CA CYS A 84 4.43 -1.62 7.61
C CYS A 84 4.76 -2.48 8.83
N LEU A 85 5.87 -2.16 9.49
CA LEU A 85 6.26 -2.79 10.75
C LEU A 85 5.34 -2.33 11.91
N LEU A 86 5.17 -3.20 12.90
CA LEU A 86 4.39 -2.93 14.11
C LEU A 86 5.21 -3.39 15.33
N PRO A 87 5.65 -2.47 16.22
CA PRO A 87 5.48 -1.01 16.12
C PRO A 87 6.28 -0.41 14.96
N GLY A 88 5.82 0.74 14.44
CA GLY A 88 6.51 1.40 13.34
C GLY A 88 7.84 2.03 13.79
N PRO A 89 8.98 1.64 13.20
CA PRO A 89 10.28 2.15 13.61
C PRO A 89 10.45 3.61 13.19
N ARG A 90 11.29 4.34 13.92
CA ARG A 90 11.75 5.66 13.49
C ARG A 90 12.85 5.52 12.44
N ARG A 91 13.19 6.62 11.78
CA ARG A 91 14.38 6.70 10.93
C ARG A 91 15.63 6.25 11.71
N PRO A 92 16.55 5.50 11.07
CA PRO A 92 16.60 5.13 9.64
C PRO A 92 15.95 3.77 9.31
N PHE A 93 15.39 3.04 10.29
CA PHE A 93 14.91 1.67 10.09
C PHE A 93 13.53 1.57 9.42
N ASN A 94 12.89 2.70 9.12
CA ASN A 94 11.58 2.80 8.47
C ASN A 94 11.62 2.66 6.94
N PHE A 95 12.79 2.37 6.37
CA PHE A 95 12.99 2.16 4.94
C PHE A 95 12.64 0.73 4.48
N ILE A 96 12.59 -0.21 5.42
CA ILE A 96 12.29 -1.61 5.13
C ILE A 96 10.91 -1.97 5.67
N GLY A 97 10.08 -2.53 4.80
CA GLY A 97 8.83 -3.18 5.16
C GLY A 97 9.04 -4.66 5.45
N MET A 98 8.11 -5.28 6.18
CA MET A 98 8.10 -6.71 6.42
C MET A 98 6.69 -7.27 6.32
N VAL A 99 6.58 -8.43 5.69
CA VAL A 99 5.37 -9.24 5.69
C VAL A 99 5.65 -10.50 6.48
N THR A 100 4.88 -10.75 7.54
CA THR A 100 5.02 -11.94 8.37
C THR A 100 4.51 -13.20 7.66
N SER A 101 4.82 -14.39 8.18
CA SER A 101 4.29 -15.64 7.61
C SER A 101 2.75 -15.72 7.64
N SER A 102 2.10 -15.15 8.66
CA SER A 102 0.64 -15.04 8.72
C SER A 102 0.08 -14.14 7.63
N GLU A 103 0.74 -13.02 7.37
CA GLU A 103 0.30 -12.08 6.33
C GLU A 103 0.58 -12.61 4.94
N MET A 104 1.69 -13.32 4.75
CA MET A 104 1.95 -14.04 3.50
C MET A 104 0.83 -15.04 3.20
N ARG A 105 0.38 -15.83 4.18
CA ARG A 105 -0.75 -16.76 4.00
C ARG A 105 -2.05 -16.03 3.62
N LEU A 106 -2.33 -14.88 4.24
CA LEU A 106 -3.48 -14.06 3.89
C LEU A 106 -3.39 -13.52 2.45
N LEU A 107 -2.22 -13.05 2.03
CA LEU A 107 -2.00 -12.59 0.66
C LEU A 107 -2.12 -13.73 -0.36
N GLU A 108 -1.70 -14.95 -0.01
CA GLU A 108 -1.93 -16.15 -0.83
C GLU A 108 -3.43 -16.51 -0.92
N GLU A 109 -4.23 -16.25 0.11
CA GLU A 109 -5.69 -16.41 0.07
C GLU A 109 -6.35 -15.38 -0.84
N PHE A 110 -5.89 -14.12 -0.78
CA PHE A 110 -6.34 -13.07 -1.70
C PHE A 110 -5.95 -13.38 -3.14
N GLU A 111 -4.72 -13.82 -3.40
CA GLU A 111 -4.27 -14.24 -4.73
C GLU A 111 -5.11 -15.40 -5.25
N ARG A 112 -5.30 -16.47 -4.47
CA ARG A 112 -6.13 -17.61 -4.89
C ARG A 112 -7.57 -17.17 -5.19
N SER A 113 -8.09 -16.26 -4.37
CA SER A 113 -9.43 -15.70 -4.55
C SER A 113 -9.52 -14.75 -5.74
N SER A 114 -8.45 -14.07 -6.14
CA SER A 114 -8.48 -13.15 -7.28
C SER A 114 -8.44 -13.87 -8.63
N ARG A 115 -8.08 -15.15 -8.67
CA ARG A 115 -8.05 -15.99 -9.90
C ARG A 115 -9.40 -16.13 -10.60
N LYS A 116 -10.51 -15.84 -9.91
CA LYS A 116 -11.88 -15.80 -10.47
C LYS A 116 -12.19 -14.45 -11.14
N SER A 117 -11.29 -13.47 -11.05
CA SER A 117 -11.38 -12.20 -11.76
C SER A 117 -10.55 -12.20 -13.04
N ASN A 118 -10.92 -11.34 -13.99
CA ASN A 118 -10.22 -11.24 -15.28
C ASN A 118 -8.81 -10.69 -15.10
N TYR A 119 -8.64 -9.74 -14.17
CA TYR A 119 -7.36 -9.12 -13.87
C TYR A 119 -7.14 -9.02 -12.36
N THR A 120 -5.87 -9.04 -11.95
CA THR A 120 -5.46 -8.72 -10.58
C THR A 120 -4.41 -7.62 -10.63
N ILE A 121 -4.63 -6.57 -9.85
CA ILE A 121 -3.66 -5.48 -9.64
C ILE A 121 -3.30 -5.49 -8.17
N TRP A 122 -2.01 -5.47 -7.88
CA TRP A 122 -1.51 -5.32 -6.52
C TRP A 122 -1.13 -3.86 -6.30
N PHE A 123 -1.24 -3.38 -5.08
CA PHE A 123 -0.69 -2.08 -4.71
C PHE A 123 -0.25 -2.05 -3.26
N GLY A 124 0.68 -1.17 -2.93
CA GLY A 124 1.20 -1.00 -1.58
C GLY A 124 2.18 0.14 -1.53
N HIS A 125 2.75 0.41 -0.36
CA HIS A 125 3.67 1.53 -0.23
C HIS A 125 5.08 1.20 -0.73
N TYR A 126 5.64 0.09 -0.26
CA TYR A 126 7.04 -0.27 -0.47
C TYR A 126 7.26 -1.00 -1.80
N PRO A 127 8.31 -0.68 -2.58
CA PRO A 127 8.77 -1.53 -3.67
C PRO A 127 9.14 -2.90 -3.13
N THR A 128 9.03 -3.94 -3.94
CA THR A 128 9.30 -5.30 -3.46
C THR A 128 10.77 -5.50 -3.06
N SER A 129 11.68 -4.67 -3.56
CA SER A 129 13.09 -4.63 -3.12
C SER A 129 13.28 -4.12 -1.70
N CYS A 130 12.28 -3.42 -1.14
CA CYS A 130 12.28 -2.88 0.22
C CYS A 130 11.42 -3.72 1.18
N ILE A 131 10.90 -4.88 0.74
CA ILE A 131 10.06 -5.76 1.56
C ILE A 131 10.82 -7.03 1.91
N LEU A 132 10.95 -7.30 3.21
CA LEU A 132 11.33 -8.61 3.72
C LEU A 132 10.10 -9.51 3.80
N SER A 133 10.14 -10.65 3.13
CA SER A 133 9.05 -11.63 3.13
C SER A 133 9.59 -13.05 3.24
N PRO A 134 8.94 -13.93 4.01
CA PRO A 134 9.22 -15.36 4.03
C PRO A 134 9.21 -15.98 2.62
N GLU A 135 9.91 -17.11 2.47
CA GLU A 135 9.74 -17.98 1.30
C GLU A 135 8.25 -18.32 1.09
N PRO A 136 7.72 -18.28 -0.15
CA PRO A 136 8.45 -18.22 -1.43
C PRO A 136 8.79 -16.80 -1.93
N GLY A 137 8.58 -15.77 -1.10
CA GLY A 137 8.80 -14.37 -1.43
C GLY A 137 7.56 -13.69 -2.04
N ILE A 138 7.36 -12.41 -1.71
CA ILE A 138 6.17 -11.65 -2.12
C ILE A 138 6.03 -11.52 -3.64
N ARG A 139 7.16 -11.37 -4.35
CA ARG A 139 7.22 -11.29 -5.81
C ARG A 139 6.63 -12.54 -6.48
N ARG A 140 6.81 -13.72 -5.88
CA ARG A 140 6.30 -14.98 -6.42
C ARG A 140 4.79 -15.06 -6.29
N ILE A 141 4.22 -14.60 -5.18
CA ILE A 141 2.76 -14.52 -4.98
C ILE A 141 2.14 -13.51 -5.95
N MET A 142 2.75 -12.33 -6.07
CA MET A 142 2.28 -11.27 -6.98
C MET A 142 2.41 -11.65 -8.46
N GLY A 143 3.19 -12.67 -8.80
CA GLY A 143 3.64 -12.95 -10.16
C GLY A 143 2.56 -13.26 -11.19
N ARG A 144 1.32 -13.55 -10.76
CA ARG A 144 0.15 -13.72 -11.65
C ARG A 144 -0.64 -12.42 -11.87
N GLY A 145 -0.36 -11.40 -11.07
CA GLY A 145 -0.95 -10.08 -11.22
C GLY A 145 -0.43 -9.37 -12.47
N LEU A 146 -1.24 -8.47 -13.00
CA LEU A 146 -0.89 -7.63 -14.14
C LEU A 146 0.25 -6.66 -13.77
N ALA A 147 0.08 -5.99 -12.62
CA ALA A 147 1.04 -5.02 -12.10
C ALA A 147 0.99 -4.95 -10.57
N TYR A 148 2.09 -4.50 -9.98
CA TYR A 148 2.20 -3.99 -8.62
C TYR A 148 2.47 -2.50 -8.67
N LEU A 149 1.59 -1.70 -8.07
CA LEU A 149 1.71 -0.24 -7.99
C LEU A 149 2.27 0.14 -6.62
N CYS A 150 3.37 0.88 -6.59
CA CYS A 150 4.04 1.26 -5.34
C CYS A 150 4.58 2.71 -5.33
N GLY A 151 5.16 3.12 -4.20
CA GLY A 151 5.82 4.41 -4.00
C GLY A 151 7.08 4.23 -3.14
N HIS A 152 7.25 5.10 -2.14
CA HIS A 152 8.30 5.06 -1.10
C HIS A 152 9.68 5.65 -1.46
N LEU A 153 10.25 5.45 -2.66
CA LEU A 153 11.60 5.96 -2.97
C LEU A 153 11.59 7.36 -3.56
N HIS A 154 10.42 7.86 -3.98
CA HIS A 154 10.25 9.27 -4.39
C HIS A 154 11.25 9.68 -5.50
N THR A 155 11.44 8.81 -6.50
CA THR A 155 12.45 8.95 -7.59
C THR A 155 13.89 9.07 -7.13
N LEU A 156 14.20 8.63 -5.90
CA LEU A 156 15.46 8.90 -5.22
C LEU A 156 15.86 10.38 -5.31
N ALA A 157 14.91 11.26 -4.98
CA ALA A 157 15.05 12.72 -5.09
C ALA A 157 15.42 13.18 -6.52
N GLY A 158 14.77 12.60 -7.53
CA GLY A 158 14.95 12.93 -8.95
C GLY A 158 16.11 12.21 -9.65
N LEU A 159 16.93 11.45 -8.93
CA LEU A 159 18.06 10.71 -9.51
C LEU A 159 17.61 9.53 -10.37
N VAL A 160 16.44 8.96 -10.09
CA VAL A 160 15.86 7.83 -10.83
C VAL A 160 14.43 8.20 -11.22
N PRO A 161 14.23 8.92 -12.34
CA PRO A 161 12.90 9.39 -12.75
C PRO A 161 11.98 8.27 -13.25
N ASN A 162 12.56 7.13 -13.65
CA ASN A 162 11.83 5.96 -14.16
C ASN A 162 12.04 4.79 -13.21
N MET A 163 11.11 4.58 -12.28
CA MET A 163 11.15 3.47 -11.32
C MET A 163 10.12 2.40 -11.69
N TYR A 164 10.34 1.75 -12.83
CA TYR A 164 9.54 0.60 -13.22
C TYR A 164 10.43 -0.58 -13.57
N THR A 165 9.95 -1.79 -13.33
CA THR A 165 10.64 -3.02 -13.69
C THR A 165 9.65 -4.12 -14.05
N ARG A 166 10.14 -5.14 -14.74
CA ARG A 166 9.40 -6.37 -14.99
C ARG A 166 10.02 -7.49 -14.16
N GLN A 167 9.24 -8.06 -13.26
CA GLN A 167 9.69 -9.16 -12.42
C GLN A 167 9.97 -10.42 -13.26
N HIS A 168 10.79 -11.34 -12.74
CA HIS A 168 11.07 -12.61 -13.42
C HIS A 168 9.82 -13.45 -13.68
N THR A 169 8.78 -13.30 -12.85
CA THR A 169 7.45 -13.88 -13.02
C THR A 169 6.66 -13.28 -14.19
N GLY A 170 7.11 -12.12 -14.69
CA GLY A 170 6.53 -11.39 -15.81
C GLY A 170 5.61 -10.23 -15.43
N SER A 171 5.24 -10.09 -14.15
CA SER A 171 4.42 -8.99 -13.65
C SER A 171 5.19 -7.67 -13.63
N LEU A 172 4.49 -6.57 -13.92
CA LEU A 172 5.07 -5.23 -13.85
C LEU A 172 5.14 -4.76 -12.39
N GLU A 173 6.19 -4.02 -12.03
CA GLU A 173 6.27 -3.24 -10.81
C GLU A 173 6.49 -1.78 -11.20
N LEU A 174 5.56 -0.93 -10.80
CA LEU A 174 5.44 0.47 -11.23
C LEU A 174 5.47 1.33 -9.98
N GLU A 175 6.63 1.89 -9.67
CA GLU A 175 6.79 2.83 -8.57
C GLU A 175 6.59 4.26 -9.07
N LEU A 176 5.66 4.99 -8.45
CA LEU A 176 5.37 6.37 -8.79
C LEU A 176 6.21 7.34 -7.94
N GLY A 177 6.66 8.41 -8.58
CA GLY A 177 7.30 9.54 -7.90
C GLY A 177 6.33 10.34 -7.03
N ASP A 178 6.87 11.31 -6.31
CA ASP A 178 6.07 12.20 -5.47
C ASP A 178 5.07 13.01 -6.28
N TRP A 179 3.81 12.98 -5.88
CA TRP A 179 2.79 13.87 -6.46
C TRP A 179 2.95 15.34 -6.07
N LYS A 180 3.69 15.62 -5.00
CA LYS A 180 3.95 16.99 -4.54
C LYS A 180 4.97 17.69 -5.45
N ASP A 181 6.12 17.03 -5.67
CA ASP A 181 7.29 17.65 -6.30
C ASP A 181 7.62 17.03 -7.67
N SER A 182 7.05 15.88 -8.03
CA SER A 182 7.35 15.12 -9.27
C SER A 182 6.12 14.95 -10.17
N ARG A 183 5.27 16.00 -10.30
CA ARG A 183 4.20 16.05 -11.31
C ARG A 183 4.80 16.23 -12.71
N LEU A 184 5.37 15.17 -13.27
CA LEU A 184 5.77 15.12 -14.68
C LEU A 184 4.64 14.55 -15.53
#